data_AF-A0A3M6TJR6-F1
#
_entry.id   AF-A0A3M6TJR6-F1
#
_cell.length_a   1.000
_cell.length_b   1.000
_cell.length_c   1.000
_cell.angle_alpha   90.00
_cell.angle_beta   90.00
_cell.angle_gamma   90.00
#
_symmetry.space_group_name_H-M   'P 1'
#
loop_
_entity.id
_entity.type
_entity.pdbx_description
1 polymer ?
#
loop_
_entity_poly.entity_id
_entity_poly.type
_entity_poly.pdbx_seq_one_letter_code
_entity_poly.pdbx_strand_id
1 'polypeptide(L)'
;MVWTEEKDVKLLRAVAAEGVFINSRAGSREKGELWQVAASSLVAERMPVISRSVRDRFNILAKKWRIKVRQEERESGGGDKEMSEAEKLVELEMESKKTKEQNDEAKKLVEGEKKKAIEMRERAMERFRQTKKREEETEKDEGKKEKKRRRSGEAIDWLREKGENMREMKEQELQERREEREAQKAQTEQFMSQMQAQNEQMKLFQ
;
A
#
# COMPACT_ATOMS: atom_id res chain seq x y z
N MET A 1 -46.30 16.73 -1.74
CA MET A 1 -45.95 16.19 -3.07
C MET A 1 -46.17 14.69 -3.09
N VAL A 2 -46.77 14.15 -4.15
CA VAL A 2 -46.96 12.69 -4.34
C VAL A 2 -45.84 12.14 -5.23
N TRP A 3 -45.15 11.12 -4.72
CA TRP A 3 -44.08 10.41 -5.43
C TRP A 3 -44.67 9.36 -6.37
N THR A 4 -44.25 9.38 -7.62
CA THR A 4 -44.58 8.42 -8.68
C THR A 4 -43.29 7.80 -9.19
N GLU A 5 -43.37 6.68 -9.92
CA GLU A 5 -42.19 6.01 -10.44
C GLU A 5 -41.37 6.93 -11.38
N GLU A 6 -42.02 7.69 -12.25
CA GLU A 6 -41.35 8.70 -13.09
C GLU A 6 -40.57 9.74 -12.28
N LYS A 7 -41.13 10.19 -11.15
CA LYS A 7 -40.48 11.16 -10.26
C LYS A 7 -39.34 10.51 -9.47
N ASP A 8 -39.48 9.23 -9.14
CA ASP A 8 -38.41 8.46 -8.50
C ASP A 8 -37.22 8.31 -9.46
N VAL A 9 -37.46 8.02 -10.75
CA VAL A 9 -36.40 7.98 -11.77
C VAL A 9 -35.70 9.34 -11.88
N LYS A 10 -36.45 10.44 -11.96
CA LYS A 10 -35.87 11.79 -12.01
C LYS A 10 -35.04 12.12 -10.76
N LEU A 11 -35.56 11.77 -9.58
CA LEU A 11 -34.84 11.91 -8.33
C LEU A 11 -33.52 11.14 -8.36
N LEU A 12 -33.57 9.88 -8.78
CA LEU A 12 -32.38 9.02 -8.80
C LEU A 12 -31.35 9.53 -9.81
N ARG A 13 -31.80 9.99 -11.00
CA ARG A 13 -30.91 10.62 -11.99
C ARG A 13 -30.25 11.88 -11.45
N ALA A 14 -31.00 12.74 -10.73
CA ALA A 14 -30.44 13.92 -10.10
C ALA A 14 -29.41 13.57 -9.01
N VAL A 15 -29.69 12.56 -8.18
CA VAL A 15 -28.76 12.09 -7.13
C VAL A 15 -27.47 11.55 -7.75
N ALA A 16 -27.58 10.77 -8.83
CA ALA A 16 -26.44 10.22 -9.55
C ALA A 16 -25.62 11.32 -10.26
N ALA A 17 -26.29 12.29 -10.89
CA ALA A 17 -25.64 13.41 -11.58
C ALA A 17 -24.82 14.30 -10.62
N GLU A 18 -25.36 14.61 -9.44
CA GLU A 18 -24.63 15.35 -8.41
C GLU A 18 -23.55 14.49 -7.71
N GLY A 19 -23.58 13.17 -7.92
CA GLY A 19 -22.65 12.23 -7.34
C GLY A 19 -22.68 12.25 -5.82
N VAL A 20 -23.88 12.29 -5.22
CA VAL A 20 -24.06 12.49 -3.77
C VAL A 20 -23.23 11.51 -2.93
N PHE A 21 -23.06 10.27 -3.38
CA PHE A 21 -22.28 9.26 -2.65
C PHE A 21 -20.85 9.09 -3.18
N ILE A 22 -20.57 9.50 -4.42
CA ILE A 22 -19.23 9.43 -5.03
C ILE A 22 -18.35 10.60 -4.55
N ASN A 23 -18.94 11.79 -4.49
CA ASN A 23 -18.25 13.06 -4.26
C ASN A 23 -18.17 13.45 -2.78
N SER A 24 -18.81 12.72 -1.87
CA SER A 24 -18.84 13.08 -0.44
C SER A 24 -18.58 11.91 0.49
N ARG A 25 -17.90 12.20 1.62
CA ARG A 25 -17.70 11.26 2.71
C ARG A 25 -18.99 11.09 3.54
N ALA A 26 -19.20 9.90 4.09
CA ALA A 26 -20.29 9.67 5.04
C ALA A 26 -20.25 10.67 6.21
N GLY A 27 -21.36 11.36 6.45
CA GLY A 27 -21.51 12.35 7.53
C GLY A 27 -20.84 13.70 7.26
N SER A 28 -20.30 13.96 6.06
CA SER A 28 -19.73 15.27 5.75
C SER A 28 -20.82 16.33 5.55
N ARG A 29 -20.47 17.59 5.82
CA ARG A 29 -21.33 18.74 5.51
C ARG A 29 -21.58 18.86 4.00
N GLU A 30 -20.55 18.62 3.19
CA GLU A 30 -20.61 18.61 1.72
C GLU A 30 -21.71 17.66 1.20
N LYS A 31 -21.89 16.50 1.84
CA LYS A 31 -22.98 15.58 1.50
C LYS A 31 -24.35 16.24 1.63
N GLY A 32 -24.54 17.01 2.70
CA GLY A 32 -25.75 17.80 2.93
C GLY A 32 -25.99 18.84 1.83
N GLU A 33 -24.93 19.49 1.38
CA GLU A 33 -24.96 20.49 0.30
C GLU A 33 -25.31 19.82 -1.04
N LEU A 34 -24.73 18.66 -1.38
CA LEU A 34 -25.11 17.90 -2.59
C LEU A 34 -26.59 17.48 -2.59
N TRP A 35 -27.14 17.08 -1.43
CA TRP A 35 -28.59 16.84 -1.32
C TRP A 35 -29.43 18.10 -1.51
N GLN A 36 -28.89 19.29 -1.22
CA GLN A 36 -29.58 20.55 -1.50
C GLN A 36 -29.52 20.88 -2.99
N VAL A 37 -28.38 20.69 -3.63
CA VAL A 37 -28.23 20.89 -5.08
C VAL A 37 -29.17 19.95 -5.85
N ALA A 38 -29.18 18.65 -5.52
CA ALA A 38 -30.10 17.69 -6.13
C ALA A 38 -31.57 18.11 -5.97
N ALA A 39 -31.95 18.64 -4.80
CA ALA A 39 -33.31 19.15 -4.60
C ALA A 39 -33.59 20.41 -5.42
N SER A 40 -32.65 21.34 -5.53
CA SER A 40 -32.76 22.52 -6.38
C SER A 40 -32.94 22.16 -7.86
N SER A 41 -32.22 21.15 -8.36
CA SER A 41 -32.38 20.63 -9.71
C SER A 41 -33.78 20.08 -9.96
N LEU A 42 -34.34 19.34 -8.99
CA LEU A 42 -35.73 18.85 -9.06
C LEU A 42 -36.76 19.99 -8.98
N VAL A 43 -36.50 21.01 -8.16
CA VAL A 43 -37.35 22.23 -8.10
C VAL A 43 -37.36 22.96 -9.44
N ALA A 44 -36.21 23.06 -10.12
CA ALA A 44 -36.12 23.64 -11.47
C ALA A 44 -36.97 22.84 -12.49
N GLU A 45 -37.09 21.52 -12.33
CA GLU A 45 -38.01 20.66 -13.10
C GLU A 45 -39.49 20.76 -12.68
N ARG A 46 -39.87 21.79 -11.91
CA ARG A 46 -41.23 22.02 -11.40
C ARG A 46 -41.71 20.95 -10.41
N MET A 47 -40.78 20.28 -9.73
CA MET A 47 -41.09 19.38 -8.62
C MET A 47 -40.86 20.09 -7.28
N PRO A 48 -41.92 20.49 -6.55
CA PRO A 48 -41.77 21.19 -5.28
C PRO A 48 -41.32 20.20 -4.19
N VAL A 49 -40.00 20.05 -4.06
CA VAL A 49 -39.34 19.17 -3.09
C VAL A 49 -38.34 19.96 -2.25
N ILE A 50 -38.09 19.47 -1.04
CA ILE A 50 -37.02 19.95 -0.17
C ILE A 50 -35.95 18.87 -0.03
N SER A 51 -34.71 19.27 0.24
CA SER A 51 -33.56 18.35 0.40
C SER A 51 -33.85 17.16 1.33
N ARG A 52 -34.53 17.41 2.46
CA ARG A 52 -34.95 16.35 3.40
C ARG A 52 -35.87 15.33 2.74
N SER A 53 -36.88 15.78 2.00
CA SER A 53 -37.85 14.89 1.34
C SER A 53 -37.21 14.03 0.24
N VAL A 54 -36.21 14.57 -0.47
CA VAL A 54 -35.44 13.84 -1.50
C VAL A 54 -34.63 12.73 -0.84
N ARG A 55 -33.90 13.06 0.24
CA ARG A 55 -33.11 12.08 1.01
C ARG A 55 -34.00 10.99 1.62
N ASP A 56 -35.11 11.37 2.24
CA ASP A 56 -36.04 10.44 2.85
C ASP A 56 -36.66 9.49 1.81
N ARG A 57 -37.02 10.03 0.63
CA ARG A 57 -37.54 9.21 -0.47
C ARG A 57 -36.48 8.23 -0.99
N PHE A 58 -35.25 8.68 -1.22
CA PHE A 58 -34.15 7.81 -1.62
C PHE A 58 -33.96 6.66 -0.62
N ASN A 59 -33.95 6.96 0.68
CA ASN A 59 -33.82 5.94 1.73
C ASN A 59 -34.95 4.91 1.70
N ILE A 60 -36.17 5.31 1.36
CA ILE A 60 -37.30 4.39 1.18
C ILE A 60 -37.07 3.48 -0.03
N LEU A 61 -36.66 4.03 -1.17
CA LEU A 61 -36.37 3.26 -2.38
C LEU A 61 -35.23 2.25 -2.15
N ALA A 62 -34.14 2.69 -1.53
CA ALA A 62 -33.03 1.83 -1.15
C ALA A 62 -33.45 0.69 -0.21
N LYS A 63 -34.32 0.96 0.77
CA LYS A 63 -34.86 -0.08 1.66
C LYS A 63 -35.74 -1.08 0.90
N LYS A 64 -36.63 -0.60 0.03
CA LYS A 64 -37.47 -1.45 -0.79
C LYS A 64 -36.65 -2.37 -1.69
N TRP A 65 -35.63 -1.81 -2.35
CA TRP A 65 -34.69 -2.58 -3.17
C TRP A 65 -34.01 -3.70 -2.38
N ARG A 66 -33.46 -3.39 -1.20
CA ARG A 66 -32.81 -4.40 -0.34
C ARG A 66 -33.76 -5.52 0.10
N ILE A 67 -35.03 -5.19 0.37
CA ILE A 67 -36.04 -6.18 0.73
C ILE A 67 -36.34 -7.07 -0.48
N LYS A 68 -36.53 -6.47 -1.66
CA LYS A 68 -36.77 -7.20 -2.92
C LYS A 68 -35.62 -8.15 -3.24
N VAL A 69 -34.38 -7.67 -3.30
CA VAL A 69 -33.19 -8.49 -3.57
C VAL A 69 -33.08 -9.66 -2.58
N ARG A 70 -33.24 -9.39 -1.28
CA ARG A 70 -33.17 -10.45 -0.26
C ARG A 70 -34.27 -11.51 -0.42
N GLN A 71 -35.46 -11.08 -0.84
CA GLN A 71 -36.57 -12.00 -1.10
C GLN A 71 -36.29 -12.84 -2.36
N GLU A 72 -35.75 -12.24 -3.42
CA GLU A 72 -35.39 -12.92 -4.65
C GLU A 72 -34.24 -13.92 -4.47
N GLU A 73 -33.22 -13.57 -3.68
CA GLU A 73 -32.16 -14.49 -3.26
C GLU A 73 -32.73 -15.69 -2.50
N ARG A 74 -33.73 -15.47 -1.63
CA ARG A 74 -34.36 -16.52 -0.82
C ARG A 74 -35.27 -17.44 -1.64
N GLU A 75 -36.01 -16.88 -2.60
CA GLU A 75 -37.04 -17.62 -3.35
C GLU A 75 -36.48 -18.26 -4.62
N SER A 76 -35.60 -17.58 -5.33
CA SER A 76 -35.16 -17.95 -6.68
C SER A 76 -33.67 -18.25 -6.77
N GLY A 77 -32.93 -18.18 -5.64
CA GLY A 77 -31.48 -18.40 -5.63
C GLY A 77 -30.67 -17.32 -6.35
N GLY A 78 -31.25 -16.12 -6.58
CA GLY A 78 -30.55 -14.99 -7.22
C GLY A 78 -30.46 -15.07 -8.75
N GLY A 79 -31.51 -15.54 -9.42
CA GLY A 79 -31.61 -15.49 -10.88
C GLY A 79 -31.84 -14.07 -11.43
N ASP A 80 -31.33 -13.81 -12.63
CA ASP A 80 -31.44 -12.54 -13.35
C ASP A 80 -32.92 -12.21 -13.65
N LYS A 81 -33.45 -11.20 -12.97
CA LYS A 81 -34.82 -10.68 -13.18
C LYS A 81 -34.77 -9.32 -13.83
N GLU A 82 -35.77 -9.03 -14.65
CA GLU A 82 -35.92 -7.71 -15.27
C GLU A 82 -36.08 -6.63 -14.18
N MET A 83 -35.02 -5.85 -13.99
CA MET A 83 -35.01 -4.69 -13.08
C MET A 83 -35.62 -3.46 -13.76
N SER A 84 -36.47 -2.73 -13.04
CA SER A 84 -36.93 -1.39 -13.46
C SER A 84 -35.74 -0.42 -13.53
N GLU A 85 -35.84 0.64 -14.33
CA GLU A 85 -34.80 1.68 -14.41
C GLU A 85 -34.49 2.28 -13.03
N ALA A 86 -35.54 2.51 -12.22
CA ALA A 86 -35.38 3.02 -10.86
C ALA A 86 -34.60 2.04 -9.96
N GLU A 87 -34.79 0.74 -10.16
CA GLU A 87 -34.11 -0.30 -9.40
C GLU A 87 -32.63 -0.37 -9.76
N LYS A 88 -32.30 -0.34 -11.05
CA LYS A 88 -30.91 -0.28 -11.55
C LYS A 88 -30.17 0.93 -11.01
N LEU A 89 -30.82 2.11 -10.99
CA LEU A 89 -30.20 3.32 -10.45
C LEU A 89 -30.00 3.24 -8.93
N VAL A 90 -30.94 2.67 -8.18
CA VAL A 90 -30.80 2.47 -6.73
C VAL A 90 -29.65 1.51 -6.43
N GLU A 91 -29.53 0.42 -7.18
CA GLU A 91 -28.43 -0.53 -7.03
C GLU A 91 -27.07 0.13 -7.25
N LEU A 92 -26.90 0.84 -8.38
CA LEU A 92 -25.66 1.52 -8.72
C LEU A 92 -25.25 2.55 -7.66
N GLU A 93 -26.20 3.31 -7.12
CA GLU A 93 -25.91 4.30 -6.08
C GLU A 93 -25.53 3.63 -4.75
N MET A 94 -26.15 2.50 -4.43
CA MET A 94 -25.83 1.73 -3.23
C MET A 94 -24.44 1.07 -3.32
N GLU A 95 -24.05 0.60 -4.49
CA GLU A 95 -22.68 0.10 -4.74
C GLU A 95 -21.65 1.23 -4.68
N SER A 96 -21.95 2.37 -5.29
CA SER A 96 -21.11 3.57 -5.25
C SER A 96 -20.88 4.05 -3.81
N LYS A 97 -21.93 4.03 -2.99
CA LYS A 97 -21.83 4.31 -1.55
C LYS A 97 -20.90 3.32 -0.83
N LYS A 98 -21.09 2.01 -1.06
CA LYS A 98 -20.32 0.95 -0.39
C LYS A 98 -18.83 1.01 -0.75
N THR A 99 -18.52 1.17 -2.03
CA THR A 99 -17.14 1.30 -2.53
C THR A 99 -16.45 2.53 -1.96
N LYS A 100 -17.16 3.67 -1.85
CA LYS A 100 -16.63 4.88 -1.23
C LYS A 100 -16.35 4.70 0.27
N GLU A 101 -17.30 4.12 1.01
CA GLU A 101 -17.14 3.84 2.44
C GLU A 101 -15.94 2.91 2.71
N GLN A 102 -15.77 1.86 1.91
CA GLN A 102 -14.60 0.97 2.00
C GLN A 102 -13.27 1.68 1.72
N ASN A 103 -13.23 2.57 0.71
CA ASN A 103 -12.04 3.34 0.38
C ASN A 103 -11.68 4.33 1.49
N ASP A 104 -12.67 5.02 2.05
CA ASP A 104 -12.47 5.95 3.17
C ASP A 104 -11.99 5.24 4.44
N GLU A 105 -12.49 4.02 4.69
CA GLU A 105 -12.03 3.19 5.80
C GLU A 105 -10.59 2.71 5.59
N ALA A 106 -10.26 2.21 4.39
CA ALA A 106 -8.90 1.81 4.04
C ALA A 106 -7.90 2.96 4.18
N LYS A 107 -8.26 4.17 3.71
CA LYS A 107 -7.45 5.38 3.89
C LYS A 107 -7.23 5.72 5.36
N LYS A 108 -8.28 5.61 6.20
CA LYS A 108 -8.19 5.88 7.63
C LYS A 108 -7.26 4.88 8.34
N LEU A 109 -7.30 3.62 7.95
CA LEU A 109 -6.39 2.59 8.48
C LEU A 109 -4.94 2.90 8.15
N VAL A 110 -4.64 3.17 6.87
CA VAL A 110 -3.29 3.53 6.40
C VAL A 110 -2.77 4.78 7.09
N GLU A 111 -3.60 5.82 7.25
CA GLU A 111 -3.20 7.04 7.95
C GLU A 111 -2.96 6.79 9.44
N GLY A 112 -3.77 5.93 10.06
CA GLY A 112 -3.58 5.49 11.45
C GLY A 112 -2.26 4.75 11.66
N GLU A 113 -1.91 3.84 10.76
CA GLU A 113 -0.62 3.12 10.79
C GLU A 113 0.57 4.06 10.60
N LYS A 114 0.47 5.01 9.65
CA LYS A 114 1.50 6.05 9.45
C LYS A 114 1.70 6.89 10.70
N LYS A 115 0.62 7.34 11.35
CA LYS A 115 0.70 8.10 12.61
C LYS A 115 1.36 7.30 13.72
N LYS A 116 0.99 6.03 13.89
CA LYS A 116 1.63 5.13 14.86
C LYS A 116 3.12 4.93 14.58
N ALA A 117 3.51 4.76 13.32
CA ALA A 117 4.91 4.63 12.94
C ALA A 117 5.71 5.90 13.25
N ILE A 118 5.15 7.08 12.96
CA ILE A 118 5.76 8.38 13.30
C ILE A 118 5.89 8.52 14.82
N GLU A 119 4.84 8.22 15.58
CA GLU A 119 4.88 8.29 17.05
C GLU A 119 5.93 7.35 17.64
N MET A 120 6.06 6.11 17.12
CA MET A 120 7.11 5.19 17.54
C MET A 120 8.51 5.73 17.23
N ARG A 121 8.70 6.35 16.06
CA ARG A 121 9.97 6.99 15.69
C ARG A 121 10.30 8.16 16.61
N GLU A 122 9.34 9.04 16.89
CA GLU A 122 9.51 10.18 17.80
C GLU A 122 9.85 9.71 19.21
N ARG A 123 9.13 8.71 19.73
CA ARG A 123 9.38 8.12 21.04
C ARG A 123 10.78 7.50 21.15
N ALA A 124 11.25 6.85 20.10
CA ALA A 124 12.61 6.31 20.04
C ALA A 124 13.67 7.44 20.04
N MET A 125 13.44 8.49 19.26
CA MET A 125 14.34 9.66 19.21
C MET A 125 14.34 10.46 20.51
N GLU A 126 13.21 10.55 21.21
CA GLU A 126 13.12 11.21 22.52
C GLU A 126 13.89 10.43 23.59
N ARG A 127 13.78 9.09 23.61
CA ARG A 127 14.62 8.24 24.48
C ARG A 127 16.11 8.45 24.21
N PHE A 128 16.50 8.54 22.94
CA PHE A 128 17.89 8.84 22.56
C PHE A 128 18.36 10.21 23.05
N ARG A 129 17.49 11.23 23.01
CA ARG A 129 17.77 12.56 23.57
C ARG A 129 17.93 12.54 25.09
N GLN A 130 17.10 11.77 25.80
CA GLN A 130 17.22 11.61 27.26
C GLN A 130 18.50 10.87 27.66
N THR A 131 18.92 9.84 26.92
CA THR A 131 20.21 9.16 27.15
C THR A 131 21.39 10.09 26.89
N LYS A 132 21.34 10.91 25.83
CA LYS A 132 22.38 11.91 25.54
C LYS A 132 22.46 13.00 26.62
N LYS A 133 21.31 13.49 27.11
CA LYS A 133 21.28 14.48 28.20
C LYS A 133 21.83 13.93 29.52
N ARG A 134 21.60 12.63 29.81
CA ARG A 134 22.25 11.94 30.94
C ARG A 134 23.76 11.79 30.77
N GLU A 135 24.26 11.52 29.56
CA GLU A 135 25.71 11.51 29.29
C GLU A 135 26.33 12.92 29.47
N GLU A 136 25.67 13.99 29.02
CA GLU A 136 26.16 15.38 29.18
C GLU A 136 26.09 15.90 30.63
N GLU A 137 25.08 15.52 31.43
CA GLU A 137 25.00 15.87 32.86
C GLU A 137 26.03 15.10 33.70
N THR A 138 26.36 13.86 33.32
CA THR A 138 27.42 13.08 33.99
C THR A 138 28.84 13.51 33.61
N GLU A 139 29.03 14.21 32.49
CA GLU A 139 30.32 14.84 32.13
C GLU A 139 30.61 16.13 32.90
N LYS A 140 29.60 16.82 33.45
CA LYS A 140 29.79 18.13 34.11
C LYS A 140 30.05 18.08 35.62
N ASP A 141 29.78 16.97 36.30
CA ASP A 141 29.79 16.90 37.78
C ASP A 141 30.88 15.99 38.39
N GLU A 142 31.73 15.34 37.60
CA GLU A 142 32.84 14.54 38.15
C GLU A 142 34.16 14.91 37.47
N GLY A 143 35.00 15.65 38.20
CA GLY A 143 36.42 15.75 37.89
C GLY A 143 37.02 14.35 37.69
N LYS A 144 37.55 14.10 36.48
CA LYS A 144 38.46 13.00 36.13
C LYS A 144 38.30 11.73 36.99
N LYS A 145 37.19 11.02 36.81
CA LYS A 145 37.20 9.57 36.93
C LYS A 145 36.64 9.01 35.65
N GLU A 146 37.56 8.61 34.78
CA GLU A 146 37.27 7.79 33.62
C GLU A 146 36.61 6.50 34.15
N LYS A 147 35.28 6.52 34.28
CA LYS A 147 34.46 5.34 34.59
C LYS A 147 34.67 4.43 33.40
N LYS A 148 35.61 3.50 33.55
CA LYS A 148 35.94 2.45 32.60
C LYS A 148 34.63 1.72 32.28
N ARG A 149 33.95 2.14 31.20
CA ARG A 149 32.79 1.43 30.64
C ARG A 149 33.24 -0.02 30.53
N ARG A 150 32.43 -0.98 31.01
CA ARG A 150 32.65 -2.40 30.72
C ARG A 150 32.79 -2.50 29.20
N ARG A 151 34.03 -2.64 28.72
CA ARG A 151 34.36 -2.52 27.31
C ARG A 151 33.67 -3.68 26.62
N SER A 152 32.67 -3.42 25.78
CA SER A 152 32.32 -4.36 24.71
C SER A 152 33.38 -4.32 23.59
N GLY A 153 34.65 -4.11 23.97
CA GLY A 153 35.78 -4.07 23.05
C GLY A 153 35.90 -5.41 22.35
N GLU A 154 35.83 -6.50 23.11
CA GLU A 154 35.88 -7.87 22.60
C GLU A 154 34.82 -8.16 21.53
N ALA A 155 33.59 -7.65 21.67
CA ALA A 155 32.55 -7.83 20.65
C ALA A 155 32.82 -6.99 19.38
N ILE A 156 33.37 -5.79 19.53
CA ILE A 156 33.74 -4.92 18.40
C ILE A 156 35.00 -5.42 17.69
N ASP A 157 35.97 -5.93 18.46
CA ASP A 157 37.21 -6.53 17.97
C ASP A 157 36.90 -7.83 17.24
N TRP A 158 35.99 -8.67 17.77
CA TRP A 158 35.49 -9.86 17.07
C TRP A 158 34.78 -9.52 15.76
N LEU A 159 33.98 -8.45 15.72
CA LEU A 159 33.34 -7.99 14.48
C LEU A 159 34.37 -7.47 13.45
N ARG A 160 35.43 -6.81 13.91
CA ARG A 160 36.53 -6.33 13.06
C ARG A 160 37.34 -7.51 12.50
N GLU A 161 37.77 -8.42 13.38
CA GLU A 161 38.53 -9.63 13.03
C GLU A 161 37.73 -10.50 12.06
N LYS A 162 36.43 -10.70 12.31
CA LYS A 162 35.56 -11.44 11.39
C LYS A 162 35.44 -10.76 10.03
N GLY A 163 35.40 -9.43 9.99
CA GLY A 163 35.36 -8.66 8.74
C GLY A 163 36.68 -8.65 7.98
N GLU A 164 37.82 -8.72 8.67
CA GLU A 164 39.15 -8.90 8.07
C GLU A 164 39.32 -10.31 7.54
N ASN A 165 39.00 -11.33 8.33
CA ASN A 165 39.10 -12.73 7.92
C ASN A 165 38.19 -13.07 6.73
N MET A 166 36.98 -12.48 6.65
CA MET A 166 36.11 -12.66 5.49
C MET A 166 36.65 -11.98 4.22
N ARG A 167 37.35 -10.85 4.36
CA ARG A 167 38.01 -10.18 3.23
C ARG A 167 39.22 -10.97 2.75
N GLU A 168 40.02 -11.47 3.69
CA GLU A 168 41.20 -12.28 3.40
C GLU A 168 40.83 -13.60 2.72
N MET A 169 39.82 -14.33 3.21
CA MET A 169 39.34 -15.54 2.54
C MET A 169 38.84 -15.26 1.11
N LYS A 170 38.16 -14.12 0.90
CA LYS A 170 37.68 -13.74 -0.43
C LYS A 170 38.82 -13.37 -1.37
N GLU A 171 39.89 -12.78 -0.85
CA GLU A 171 41.10 -12.45 -1.61
C GLU A 171 41.89 -13.71 -1.97
N GLN A 172 42.04 -14.64 -1.03
CA GLN A 172 42.64 -15.96 -1.28
C GLN A 172 41.85 -16.76 -2.33
N GLU A 173 40.52 -16.84 -2.22
CA GLU A 173 39.67 -17.50 -3.23
C GLU A 173 39.85 -16.87 -4.63
N LEU A 174 39.94 -15.54 -4.70
CA LEU A 174 40.16 -14.84 -5.97
C LEU A 174 41.56 -15.13 -6.55
N GLN A 175 42.56 -15.28 -5.68
CA GLN A 175 43.94 -15.56 -6.07
C GLN A 175 44.11 -17.01 -6.53
N GLU A 176 43.56 -17.99 -5.79
CA GLU A 176 43.53 -19.39 -6.21
C GLU A 176 42.82 -19.56 -7.55
N ARG A 177 41.68 -18.88 -7.74
CA ARG A 177 40.95 -18.89 -9.02
C ARG A 177 41.76 -18.27 -10.16
N ARG A 178 42.64 -17.30 -9.85
CA ARG A 178 43.53 -16.69 -10.85
C ARG A 178 44.67 -17.65 -11.20
N GLU A 179 45.29 -18.27 -10.22
CA GLU A 179 46.35 -19.26 -10.40
C GLU A 179 45.83 -20.49 -11.16
N GLU A 180 44.63 -20.98 -10.86
CA GLU A 180 44.00 -22.09 -11.58
C GLU A 180 43.77 -21.75 -13.07
N ARG A 181 43.36 -20.50 -13.36
CA ARG A 181 43.22 -20.02 -14.75
C ARG A 181 44.56 -19.90 -15.46
N GLU A 182 45.61 -19.47 -14.77
CA GLU A 182 46.95 -19.37 -15.33
C GLU A 182 47.56 -20.76 -15.55
N ALA A 183 47.35 -21.71 -14.63
CA ALA A 183 47.76 -23.11 -14.77
C ALA A 183 47.03 -23.81 -15.93
N GLN A 184 45.71 -23.62 -16.08
CA GLN A 184 44.98 -24.13 -17.24
C GLN A 184 45.53 -23.58 -18.55
N LYS A 185 45.80 -22.26 -18.62
CA LYS A 185 46.41 -21.64 -19.81
C LYS A 185 47.78 -22.24 -20.11
N ALA A 186 48.65 -22.35 -19.12
CA ALA A 186 49.99 -22.94 -19.29
C ALA A 186 49.91 -24.39 -19.77
N GLN A 187 48.99 -25.19 -19.21
CA GLN A 187 48.77 -26.57 -19.65
C GLN A 187 48.27 -26.64 -21.09
N THR A 188 47.34 -25.77 -21.48
CA THR A 188 46.87 -25.69 -22.87
C THR A 188 47.96 -25.24 -23.84
N GLU A 189 48.81 -24.29 -23.46
CA GLU A 189 49.94 -23.82 -24.27
C GLU A 189 51.00 -24.91 -24.44
N GLN A 190 51.34 -25.64 -23.36
CA GLN A 190 52.25 -26.78 -23.43
C GLN A 190 51.72 -27.89 -24.35
N PHE A 191 50.43 -28.21 -24.24
CA PHE A 191 49.79 -29.20 -25.11
C PHE A 191 49.82 -28.76 -26.59
N MET A 192 49.50 -27.50 -26.86
CA MET A 192 49.57 -26.93 -28.22
C MET A 192 50.99 -26.96 -28.78
N SER A 193 52.00 -26.61 -27.98
CA SER A 193 53.41 -26.66 -28.39
C SER A 193 53.87 -28.09 -28.70
N GLN A 194 53.48 -29.07 -27.89
CA GLN A 194 53.80 -30.48 -28.15
C GLN A 194 53.12 -31.00 -29.42
N MET A 195 51.86 -30.61 -29.66
CA MET A 195 51.13 -30.95 -30.89
C MET A 195 51.80 -30.33 -32.13
N GLN A 196 52.25 -29.08 -32.05
CA GLN A 196 52.98 -28.43 -33.13
C GLN A 196 54.31 -29.14 -33.43
N ALA A 197 55.10 -29.46 -32.40
CA ALA A 197 56.37 -30.17 -32.57
C ALA A 197 56.18 -31.57 -33.20
N GLN A 198 55.14 -32.30 -32.79
CA GLN A 198 54.82 -33.61 -33.39
C GLN A 198 54.38 -33.47 -34.85
N ASN A 199 53.60 -32.43 -35.18
CA ASN A 199 53.17 -32.16 -36.54
C ASN A 199 54.34 -31.71 -37.44
N GLU A 200 55.31 -30.98 -36.90
CA GLU A 200 56.56 -30.63 -37.60
C GLU A 200 57.45 -31.86 -37.84
N GLN A 201 57.59 -32.75 -36.85
CA GLN A 201 58.30 -34.01 -37.05
C GLN A 201 57.64 -34.88 -38.13
N MET A 202 56.30 -34.98 -38.13
CA MET A 202 55.56 -35.71 -39.17
C MET A 202 55.78 -35.13 -40.58
N LYS A 203 55.98 -33.81 -40.71
CA LYS A 203 56.30 -33.15 -41.99
C LYS A 203 57.76 -33.34 -42.43
N LEU A 204 58.68 -33.60 -41.51
CA LEU A 204 60.10 -33.86 -41.80
C LEU A 204 60.37 -35.29 -42.28
N PHE A 205 59.42 -36.22 -42.06
CA PHE A 205 59.50 -37.63 -42.49
C PHE A 205 58.67 -37.95 -43.75
N GLN A 206 58.14 -36.95 -44.46
CA GLN A 206 57.55 -37.05 -45.80
C GLN A 206 58.44 -36.38 -46.83
#